data_AF-A0A536V7L2-F1
#
_entry.id   AF-A0A536V7L2-F1
#
_cell.length_a   1.000
_cell.length_b   1.000
_cell.length_c   1.000
_cell.angle_alpha   90.00
_cell.angle_beta   90.00
_cell.angle_gamma   90.00
#
_symmetry.space_group_name_H-M   'P 1'
#
loop_
_entity.id
_entity.type
_entity.pdbx_description
1 polymer ?
#
loop_
_entity_poly.entity_id
_entity_poly.type
_entity_poly.pdbx_seq_one_letter_code
_entity_poly.pdbx_strand_id
1 'polypeptide(L)'
;MRLEKRAADALALLHRVSEQHSPAALASSFGAEDMVLTDLIARNALAIDVFTLDTGRLPGETYALIDRVRNHYGLPIEVYYPDARALERYVGANGLNAFYRSVELRQGCCAIRKTEPLARALA
;
A
#
# COMPACT_ATOMS: atom_id res chain seq x y z
N MET A 1 -11.89 -26.73 8.49
CA MET A 1 -10.61 -27.38 8.08
C MET A 1 -9.83 -26.69 6.94
N ARG A 2 -10.39 -26.34 5.77
CA ARG A 2 -9.58 -25.73 4.66
C ARG A 2 -9.10 -24.30 4.97
N LEU A 3 -9.93 -23.49 5.62
CA LEU A 3 -9.59 -22.10 5.94
C LEU A 3 -8.54 -22.00 7.06
N GLU A 4 -8.71 -22.76 8.15
CA GLU A 4 -7.76 -22.79 9.27
C GLU A 4 -6.37 -23.19 8.79
N LYS A 5 -6.27 -24.22 7.93
CA LYS A 5 -4.99 -24.61 7.33
C LYS A 5 -4.37 -23.46 6.53
N ARG A 6 -5.14 -22.75 5.70
CA ARG A 6 -4.64 -21.62 4.91
C ARG A 6 -4.16 -20.48 5.79
N ALA A 7 -4.88 -20.17 6.86
CA ALA A 7 -4.47 -19.14 7.82
C ALA A 7 -3.16 -19.53 8.53
N ALA A 8 -3.03 -20.80 8.95
CA ALA A 8 -1.81 -21.31 9.55
C ALA A 8 -0.62 -21.29 8.57
N ASP A 9 -0.84 -21.72 7.31
CA ASP A 9 0.20 -21.70 6.28
C ASP A 9 0.67 -20.26 5.97
N ALA A 10 -0.26 -19.30 5.90
CA ALA A 10 0.04 -17.88 5.69
C ALA A 10 0.80 -17.28 6.88
N LEU A 11 0.36 -17.55 8.11
CA LEU A 11 1.04 -17.08 9.31
C LEU A 11 2.47 -17.65 9.40
N ALA A 12 2.64 -18.94 9.12
CA ALA A 12 3.97 -19.56 9.10
C ALA A 12 4.88 -18.93 8.04
N LEU A 13 4.34 -18.50 6.89
CA LEU A 13 5.10 -17.75 5.90
C LEU A 13 5.48 -16.35 6.40
N LEU A 14 4.55 -15.62 7.03
CA LEU A 14 4.83 -14.29 7.59
C LEU A 14 5.89 -14.34 8.69
N HIS A 15 5.89 -15.37 9.54
CA HIS A 15 6.98 -15.59 10.50
C HIS A 15 8.33 -15.74 9.80
N ARG A 16 8.42 -16.59 8.76
CA ARG A 16 9.67 -16.73 7.99
C ARG A 16 10.11 -15.42 7.34
N VAL A 17 9.17 -14.63 6.81
CA VAL A 17 9.49 -13.30 6.26
C VAL A 17 10.06 -12.39 7.34
N SER A 18 9.41 -12.31 8.49
CA SER A 18 9.85 -11.48 9.62
C SER A 18 11.22 -11.89 10.16
N GLU A 19 11.55 -13.18 10.16
CA GLU A 19 12.81 -13.71 10.72
C GLU A 19 13.98 -13.69 9.73
N GLN A 20 13.71 -13.94 8.44
CA GLN A 20 14.76 -14.21 7.44
C GLN A 20 14.97 -13.05 6.47
N HIS A 21 14.03 -12.12 6.40
CA HIS A 21 14.03 -11.05 5.40
C HIS A 21 13.83 -9.66 6.03
N SER A 22 14.17 -9.50 7.31
CA SER A 22 14.14 -8.19 7.97
C SER A 22 15.24 -7.26 7.43
N PRO A 23 14.96 -5.96 7.19
CA PRO A 23 13.65 -5.31 7.32
C PRO A 23 12.68 -5.73 6.22
N ALA A 24 11.43 -6.01 6.59
CA ALA A 24 10.37 -6.42 5.69
C ALA A 24 9.17 -5.48 5.82
N ALA A 25 8.47 -5.25 4.71
CA ALA A 25 7.30 -4.38 4.68
C ALA A 25 6.18 -4.96 3.80
N LEU A 26 4.93 -4.73 4.21
CA LEU A 26 3.72 -4.97 3.44
C LEU A 26 3.26 -3.65 2.80
N ALA A 27 3.33 -3.58 1.47
CA ALA A 27 2.66 -2.55 0.69
C ALA A 27 1.15 -2.87 0.62
N SER A 28 0.33 -2.15 1.39
CA SER A 28 -1.10 -2.40 1.51
C SER A 28 -1.94 -1.39 0.71
N SER A 29 -2.85 -1.92 -0.10
CA SER A 29 -3.93 -1.16 -0.76
C SER A 29 -5.25 -1.23 0.00
N PHE A 30 -5.28 -1.93 1.14
CA PHE A 30 -6.46 -2.23 1.96
C PHE A 30 -7.52 -3.06 1.23
N GLY A 31 -7.11 -3.84 0.22
CA GLY A 31 -7.91 -4.93 -0.32
C GLY A 31 -8.21 -6.00 0.73
N ALA A 32 -9.12 -6.92 0.42
CA ALA A 32 -9.53 -7.95 1.39
C ALA A 32 -8.34 -8.84 1.80
N GLU A 33 -7.50 -9.20 0.85
CA GLU A 33 -6.27 -9.97 1.08
C GLU A 33 -5.25 -9.20 1.93
N ASP A 34 -5.03 -7.92 1.64
CA ASP A 34 -4.12 -7.07 2.40
C ASP A 34 -4.59 -6.89 3.84
N MET A 35 -5.90 -6.81 4.05
CA MET A 35 -6.50 -6.73 5.38
C MET A 35 -6.33 -8.03 6.18
N VAL A 36 -6.42 -9.20 5.53
CA VAL A 36 -6.11 -10.48 6.18
C VAL A 36 -4.63 -10.53 6.59
N LEU A 37 -3.71 -10.10 5.72
CA LEU A 37 -2.29 -10.05 6.06
C LEU A 37 -2.01 -9.05 7.18
N THR A 38 -2.63 -7.87 7.12
CA THR A 38 -2.52 -6.83 8.17
C THR A 38 -3.00 -7.37 9.52
N ASP A 39 -4.14 -8.07 9.56
CA ASP A 39 -4.67 -8.69 10.77
C ASP A 39 -3.71 -9.73 11.35
N LEU A 40 -3.15 -10.61 10.50
CA LEU A 40 -2.18 -11.61 10.91
C LEU A 40 -0.87 -10.99 11.44
N ILE A 41 -0.36 -9.96 10.76
CA ILE A 41 0.85 -9.22 11.19
C ILE A 41 0.61 -8.57 12.55
N ALA A 42 -0.49 -7.82 12.69
CA ALA A 42 -0.82 -7.06 13.89
C ALA A 42 -1.03 -7.96 15.12
N ARG A 43 -1.87 -8.99 15.00
CA ARG A 43 -2.23 -9.88 16.13
C ARG A 43 -1.05 -10.68 16.65
N ASN A 44 -0.08 -10.97 15.80
CA ASN A 44 1.11 -11.75 16.15
C ASN A 44 2.35 -10.88 16.38
N ALA A 45 2.20 -9.55 16.35
CA ALA A 45 3.27 -8.58 16.54
C ALA A 45 4.53 -8.88 15.70
N LEU A 46 4.31 -9.25 14.42
CA LEU A 46 5.41 -9.57 13.52
C LEU A 46 6.17 -8.30 13.15
N ALA A 47 7.50 -8.39 13.04
CA ALA A 47 8.36 -7.28 12.65
C ALA A 47 8.30 -7.06 11.12
N ILE A 48 7.11 -6.69 10.63
CA ILE A 48 6.80 -6.37 9.25
C ILE A 48 6.07 -5.03 9.24
N ASP A 49 6.68 -4.02 8.66
CA ASP A 49 6.08 -2.68 8.55
C ASP A 49 4.90 -2.70 7.57
N VAL A 50 3.96 -1.77 7.73
CA VAL A 50 2.82 -1.62 6.80
C VAL A 50 2.82 -0.21 6.25
N PHE A 51 2.86 -0.07 4.94
CA PHE A 51 2.77 1.22 4.27
C PHE A 51 1.75 1.21 3.14
N THR A 52 1.35 2.39 2.70
CA THR A 52 0.45 2.57 1.56
C THR A 52 0.85 3.76 0.70
N LEU A 53 0.34 3.78 -0.53
CA LEU A 53 0.55 4.87 -1.47
C LEU A 53 -0.75 5.67 -1.61
N ASP A 54 -0.77 6.89 -1.10
CA ASP A 54 -1.86 7.81 -1.38
C ASP A 54 -1.66 8.42 -2.76
N THR A 55 -2.30 7.84 -3.76
CA THR A 55 -2.24 8.37 -5.13
C THR A 55 -2.87 9.75 -5.29
N GLY A 56 -3.51 10.32 -4.27
CA GLY A 56 -4.31 11.57 -4.31
C GLY A 56 -5.64 11.42 -5.04
N ARG A 57 -6.06 10.16 -5.29
CA ARG A 57 -7.25 9.78 -6.08
C ARG A 57 -7.93 8.53 -5.53
N LEU A 58 -7.68 8.18 -4.27
CA LEU A 58 -8.34 7.03 -3.64
C LEU A 58 -9.81 7.36 -3.34
N PRO A 59 -10.69 6.34 -3.27
CA PRO A 59 -12.04 6.52 -2.75
C PRO A 59 -12.02 7.08 -1.31
N GLY A 60 -13.04 7.86 -0.94
CA GLY A 60 -13.18 8.39 0.42
C GLY A 60 -13.20 7.30 1.49
N GLU A 61 -13.81 6.16 1.15
CA GLU A 61 -13.91 4.97 1.99
C GLU A 61 -12.55 4.32 2.26
N THR A 62 -11.59 4.44 1.33
CA THR A 62 -10.22 3.94 1.55
C THR A 62 -9.50 4.81 2.58
N TYR A 63 -9.65 6.14 2.53
CA TYR A 63 -9.11 7.02 3.57
C TYR A 63 -9.73 6.72 4.93
N ALA A 64 -11.06 6.57 5.00
CA ALA A 64 -11.73 6.18 6.24
C ALA A 64 -11.27 4.81 6.74
N LEU A 65 -10.95 3.87 5.84
CA LEU A 65 -10.40 2.57 6.22
C LEU A 65 -8.98 2.69 6.77
N ILE A 66 -8.10 3.50 6.17
CA ILE A 66 -6.74 3.74 6.68
C ILE A 66 -6.79 4.16 8.17
N ASP A 67 -7.64 5.13 8.50
CA ASP A 67 -7.78 5.61 9.87
C ASP A 67 -8.39 4.55 10.80
N ARG A 68 -9.39 3.78 10.33
CA ARG A 68 -9.93 2.66 11.11
C ARG A 68 -8.88 1.60 11.41
N VAL A 69 -8.02 1.24 10.45
CA VAL A 69 -6.97 0.23 10.61
C VAL A 69 -5.93 0.70 11.62
N ARG A 70 -5.47 1.96 11.53
CA ARG A 70 -4.57 2.57 12.52
C ARG A 70 -5.14 2.49 13.93
N ASN A 71 -6.40 2.89 14.10
CA ASN A 71 -7.06 2.90 15.41
C ASN A 71 -7.34 1.50 15.95
N HIS A 72 -7.72 0.55 15.07
CA HIS A 72 -8.09 -0.79 15.49
C HIS A 72 -6.88 -1.63 15.90
N TYR A 73 -5.78 -1.57 15.13
CA TYR A 73 -4.59 -2.39 15.38
C TYR A 73 -3.49 -1.67 16.16
N GLY A 74 -3.56 -0.34 16.29
CA GLY A 74 -2.48 0.45 16.90
C GLY A 74 -1.19 0.45 16.07
N LEU A 75 -1.26 0.06 14.80
CA LEU A 75 -0.11 0.00 13.90
C LEU A 75 0.16 1.37 13.26
N PRO A 76 1.43 1.83 13.22
CA PRO A 76 1.78 2.94 12.36
C PRO A 76 1.65 2.50 10.90
N ILE A 77 0.78 3.17 10.15
CA ILE A 77 0.69 3.01 8.70
C ILE A 77 1.40 4.21 8.07
N GLU A 78 2.53 3.97 7.42
CA GLU A 78 3.22 5.01 6.66
C GLU A 78 2.51 5.27 5.33
N VAL A 79 2.37 6.54 4.95
CA VAL A 79 1.66 6.95 3.73
C VAL A 79 2.62 7.73 2.84
N TYR A 80 2.82 7.24 1.62
CA TYR A 80 3.66 7.87 0.62
C TYR A 80 2.81 8.60 -0.41
N TYR A 81 3.15 9.87 -0.65
CA TYR A 81 2.41 10.78 -1.54
C TYR A 81 3.23 11.10 -2.80
N PRO A 82 2.60 11.39 -3.95
CA PRO A 82 3.28 11.85 -5.16
C PRO A 82 4.11 13.12 -4.91
N ASP A 83 5.24 13.27 -5.61
CA ASP A 83 5.91 14.57 -5.66
C ASP A 83 4.97 15.65 -6.24
N ALA A 84 4.69 16.67 -5.43
CA ALA A 84 3.70 17.69 -5.77
C ALA A 84 4.07 18.46 -7.04
N ARG A 85 5.37 18.76 -7.24
CA ARG A 85 5.84 19.52 -8.40
C ARG A 85 5.74 18.70 -9.69
N ALA A 86 6.09 17.43 -9.65
CA ALA A 86 5.94 16.51 -10.78
C ALA A 86 4.47 16.32 -11.14
N LEU A 87 3.61 16.18 -10.13
CA LEU A 87 2.18 16.06 -10.33
C LEU A 87 1.57 17.32 -10.96
N GLU A 88 1.91 18.50 -10.45
CA GLU A 88 1.48 19.79 -10.98
C GLU A 88 1.87 19.95 -12.45
N ARG A 89 3.15 19.68 -12.80
CA ARG A 89 3.61 19.75 -14.20
C ARG A 89 2.84 18.79 -15.11
N TYR A 90 2.66 17.54 -14.67
CA TYR A 90 1.96 16.53 -15.46
C TYR A 90 0.49 16.91 -15.68
N VAL A 91 -0.21 17.36 -14.64
CA VAL A 91 -1.61 17.78 -14.71
C VAL A 91 -1.75 19.06 -15.54
N GLY A 92 -0.86 20.03 -15.38
CA GLY A 92 -0.87 21.27 -16.16
C GLY A 92 -0.68 21.04 -17.65
N ALA A 93 0.25 20.15 -18.02
CA ALA A 93 0.52 19.83 -19.42
C ALA A 93 -0.54 18.91 -20.05
N ASN A 94 -1.01 17.92 -19.30
CA ASN A 94 -1.84 16.85 -19.88
C ASN A 94 -3.30 16.95 -19.48
N GLY A 95 -3.66 17.57 -18.35
CA GLY A 95 -4.99 17.58 -17.76
C GLY A 95 -5.23 16.45 -16.75
N LEU A 96 -6.17 16.66 -15.82
CA LEU A 96 -6.42 15.78 -14.65
C LEU A 96 -6.65 14.30 -15.01
N ASN A 97 -7.36 14.05 -16.12
CA ASN A 97 -7.84 12.73 -16.53
C ASN A 97 -7.10 12.20 -17.77
N ALA A 98 -5.85 12.63 -18.00
CA ALA A 98 -5.05 12.23 -19.16
C ALA A 98 -4.81 10.71 -19.28
N PHE A 99 -4.83 9.99 -18.16
CA PHE A 99 -4.62 8.54 -18.12
C PHE A 99 -5.71 7.70 -18.82
N TYR A 100 -6.83 8.31 -19.22
CA TYR A 100 -7.84 7.67 -20.08
C TYR A 100 -7.56 7.82 -21.57
N ARG A 101 -6.68 8.74 -21.98
CA ARG A 101 -6.46 9.08 -23.39
C ARG A 101 -5.46 8.17 -24.10
N SER A 102 -4.45 7.67 -23.42
CA SER A 102 -3.47 6.74 -24.00
C SER A 102 -2.76 5.91 -22.93
N VAL A 103 -2.05 4.86 -23.37
CA VAL A 103 -1.23 4.02 -22.48
C VAL A 103 -0.03 4.81 -21.96
N GLU A 104 0.60 5.61 -22.80
CA GLU A 104 1.76 6.45 -22.47
C GLU A 104 1.41 7.47 -21.38
N LEU A 105 0.25 8.13 -21.51
CA LEU A 105 -0.26 9.05 -20.49
C LEU A 105 -0.61 8.31 -19.20
N ARG A 106 -1.21 7.11 -19.29
CA ARG A 106 -1.47 6.29 -18.10
C ARG A 106 -0.19 5.90 -17.38
N GLN A 107 0.84 5.51 -18.11
CA GLN A 107 2.15 5.17 -17.56
C GLN A 107 2.80 6.38 -16.90
N GLY A 108 2.74 7.57 -17.50
CA GLY A 108 3.22 8.82 -16.88
C GLY A 108 2.49 9.15 -15.58
N CYS A 109 1.16 8.99 -15.55
CA CYS A 109 0.36 9.16 -14.33
C CYS A 109 0.75 8.14 -13.24
N CYS A 110 0.88 6.85 -13.60
CA CYS A 110 1.33 5.80 -12.69
C CYS A 110 2.76 6.03 -12.20
N ALA A 111 3.64 6.56 -13.05
CA ALA A 111 5.01 6.83 -12.71
C ALA A 111 5.09 7.81 -11.53
N ILE A 112 4.32 8.89 -11.62
CA ILE A 112 4.29 9.97 -10.62
C ILE A 112 3.48 9.56 -9.38
N ARG A 113 2.33 8.90 -9.56
CA ARG A 113 1.41 8.63 -8.45
C ARG A 113 1.65 7.30 -7.72
N LYS A 114 2.40 6.37 -8.32
CA LYS A 114 2.58 5.01 -7.79
C LYS A 114 4.04 4.57 -7.76
N THR A 115 4.71 4.53 -8.91
CA THR A 115 6.03 3.88 -8.97
C THR A 115 7.13 4.71 -8.30
N GLU A 116 7.12 6.03 -8.46
CA GLU A 116 8.06 6.91 -7.75
C GLU A 116 7.82 6.87 -6.22
N PRO A 117 6.59 7.04 -5.71
CA PRO A 117 6.35 6.90 -4.27
C PRO A 117 6.69 5.51 -3.72
N LEU A 118 6.43 4.45 -4.49
CA LEU A 118 6.83 3.08 -4.13
C LEU A 118 8.35 2.94 -4.04
N ALA A 119 9.10 3.50 -4.99
CA ALA A 119 10.55 3.44 -4.96
C ALA A 119 11.12 4.13 -3.72
N ARG A 120 10.51 5.24 -3.27
CA ARG A 120 10.88 5.90 -2.01
C ARG A 120 10.53 5.07 -0.78
N ALA A 121 9.41 4.35 -0.81
CA ALA A 121 9.01 3.48 0.29
C ALA A 121 9.89 2.22 0.47
N LEU A 122 10.63 1.84 -0.57
CA LEU A 122 11.51 0.67 -0.59
C LEU A 122 13.01 1.02 -0.51
N ALA A 123 13.35 2.30 -0.39
CA ALA A 123 14.72 2.81 -0.45
C ALA A 123 15.52 2.63 0.85
#